data_AF-A0A8S4GS70-F1
#
_entry.id   AF-A0A8S4GS70-F1
#
_cell.length_a   1.000
_cell.length_b   1.000
_cell.length_c   1.000
_cell.angle_alpha   90.00
_cell.angle_beta   90.00
_cell.angle_gamma   90.00
#
_symmetry.space_group_name_H-M   'P 1'
#
loop_
_entity.id
_entity.type
_entity.pdbx_description
1 polymer ?
#
loop_
_entity_poly.entity_id
_entity_poly.type
_entity_poly.pdbx_seq_one_letter_code
_entity_poly.pdbx_strand_id
1 'polypeptide(L)'
;MMAPVTVINANSKRETGKKAQLGNIAAGKAVAEIIRTTLGPRSMQKMILDANNGIVLTNDGHAILREMDVSHPAAKSIIELSRTQDEEVGDGTTSVIILAGEFLSAAEPLLAKNLHPTVIVRGYHKALEDTLAVLEREAFTINVEDRDKMRDLVMSCVGTKFTHRFGTLMADLALDAVHTVAVRHPNGMTEVDLKKYAKVEKIPGGAIEDSRVLKGVMFNKDVVLPGRMRRKIRNPRIILLDCPLEYKKGENQTNVELTREEDFAAMLKLEEEWTLRVCNDILKHKPDLVVTEKGLSDLAAHFLVKAGVSAIRRIRKTDNNRIARACGATVVHRPEEIQDRDVGTGAGLFDVQKIGDEYFSFVMDCKEPKACSIVLRGASKDILNEVERNLTDALGVARNVMLEPKLIPGGGAVEMAAARYLMDRASSVAGPEQWAYRAVAAALEVIPRTLAQNCGANVIRTLTKLKAEHTKPGVFRDRRGARGRGQHGRARGVGADAGQGADDEDVDRGGVHVAADRRHRERAAEEAGARAELDEAAHGDDGRERRGLGTAARGVGEGGVTHV
;
A
#
# COMPACT_ATOMS: atom_id res chain seq x y z
N MET A 1 29.12 -50.33 -19.30
CA MET A 1 29.07 -49.01 -18.61
C MET A 1 27.82 -48.30 -19.10
N MET A 2 26.82 -48.14 -18.25
CA MET A 2 25.66 -47.30 -18.60
C MET A 2 26.14 -45.86 -18.75
N ALA A 3 25.83 -45.23 -19.88
CA ALA A 3 26.04 -43.80 -20.06
C ALA A 3 25.26 -43.04 -18.96
N PRO A 4 25.82 -41.98 -18.36
CA PRO A 4 25.11 -41.21 -17.36
C PRO A 4 23.81 -40.68 -17.97
N VAL A 5 22.68 -41.03 -17.35
CA VAL A 5 21.36 -40.51 -17.72
C VAL A 5 21.36 -39.01 -17.41
N THR A 6 21.39 -38.18 -18.44
CA THR A 6 21.33 -36.73 -18.29
C THR A 6 19.91 -36.33 -17.90
N VAL A 7 19.72 -35.90 -16.65
CA VAL A 7 18.41 -35.51 -16.06
C VAL A 7 17.97 -34.11 -16.51
N ILE A 8 18.79 -33.39 -17.27
CA ILE A 8 18.63 -31.97 -17.57
C ILE A 8 18.63 -31.75 -19.09
N ASN A 9 17.74 -30.86 -19.58
CA ASN A 9 17.65 -30.51 -21.00
C ASN A 9 18.96 -29.89 -21.49
N ALA A 10 19.45 -30.32 -22.66
CA ALA A 10 20.76 -29.93 -23.22
C ALA A 10 20.95 -28.41 -23.38
N ASN A 11 19.86 -27.65 -23.49
CA ASN A 11 19.91 -26.18 -23.62
C ASN A 11 19.92 -25.41 -22.30
N SER A 12 19.84 -26.09 -21.15
CA SER A 12 19.80 -25.38 -19.86
C SER A 12 21.20 -25.20 -19.26
N LYS A 13 21.52 -23.95 -18.91
CA LYS A 13 22.75 -23.59 -18.21
C LYS A 13 22.49 -23.69 -16.71
N ARG A 14 23.31 -24.50 -16.03
CA ARG A 14 23.28 -24.69 -14.58
C ARG A 14 24.43 -23.90 -13.96
N GLU A 15 24.10 -23.01 -13.04
CA GLU A 15 25.09 -22.41 -12.15
C GLU A 15 24.97 -23.05 -10.77
N THR A 16 26.10 -23.49 -10.22
CA THR A 16 26.15 -24.23 -8.96
C THR A 16 27.10 -23.59 -7.97
N GLY A 17 26.80 -23.79 -6.68
CA GLY A 17 27.68 -23.44 -5.59
C GLY A 17 27.87 -21.93 -5.44
N LYS A 18 29.09 -21.56 -5.05
CA LYS A 18 29.50 -20.17 -4.86
C LYS A 18 29.28 -19.27 -6.07
N LYS A 19 29.36 -19.79 -7.29
CA LYS A 19 29.16 -18.99 -8.49
C LYS A 19 27.72 -18.50 -8.59
N ALA A 20 26.74 -19.36 -8.29
CA ALA A 20 25.34 -18.99 -8.22
C ALA A 20 25.08 -17.98 -7.08
N GLN A 21 25.69 -18.20 -5.91
CA GLN A 21 25.57 -17.28 -4.77
C GLN A 21 26.10 -15.87 -5.09
N LEU A 22 27.27 -15.77 -5.72
CA LEU A 22 27.84 -14.49 -6.14
C LEU A 22 27.01 -13.82 -7.24
N GLY A 23 26.46 -14.60 -8.18
CA GLY A 23 25.50 -14.10 -9.18
C GLY A 23 24.24 -13.51 -8.55
N ASN A 24 23.67 -14.21 -7.56
CA ASN A 24 22.52 -13.74 -6.79
C ASN A 24 22.82 -12.42 -6.05
N ILE A 25 23.98 -12.33 -5.38
CA ILE A 25 24.42 -11.12 -4.67
C ILE A 25 24.61 -9.96 -5.64
N ALA A 26 25.28 -10.19 -6.77
CA ALA A 26 25.51 -9.17 -7.79
C ALA A 26 24.20 -8.63 -8.37
N ALA A 27 23.23 -9.50 -8.66
CA ALA A 27 21.92 -9.11 -9.15
C ALA A 27 21.15 -8.27 -8.12
N GLY A 28 21.16 -8.67 -6.84
CA GLY A 28 20.51 -7.89 -5.78
C GLY A 28 21.17 -6.53 -5.54
N LYS A 29 22.51 -6.48 -5.58
CA LYS A 29 23.28 -5.24 -5.47
C LYS A 29 22.98 -4.28 -6.62
N ALA A 30 22.90 -4.79 -7.86
CA ALA A 30 22.59 -3.98 -9.03
C ALA A 30 21.22 -3.31 -8.90
N VAL A 31 20.19 -4.05 -8.47
CA VAL A 31 18.85 -3.47 -8.23
C VAL A 31 18.89 -2.40 -7.14
N ALA A 32 19.58 -2.66 -6.03
CA ALA A 32 19.71 -1.71 -4.94
C ALA A 32 20.46 -0.43 -5.34
N GLU A 33 21.48 -0.54 -6.21
CA GLU A 33 22.28 0.60 -6.68
C GLU A 33 21.49 1.51 -7.64
N ILE A 34 20.64 0.95 -8.50
CA ILE A 34 19.79 1.71 -9.43
C ILE A 34 18.88 2.70 -8.68
N ILE A 35 18.27 2.26 -7.59
CA ILE A 35 17.34 3.05 -6.78
C ILE A 35 18.03 3.76 -5.60
N ARG A 36 19.33 3.55 -5.35
CA ARG A 36 20.03 4.14 -4.19
C ARG A 36 19.90 5.66 -4.13
N THR A 37 19.92 6.30 -5.29
CA THR A 37 19.82 7.75 -5.42
C THR A 37 18.41 8.30 -5.23
N THR A 38 17.39 7.43 -5.08
CA THR A 38 16.00 7.83 -4.85
C THR A 38 15.64 7.87 -3.37
N LEU A 39 16.57 7.53 -2.49
CA LEU A 39 16.37 7.58 -1.04
C LEU A 39 16.49 9.01 -0.51
N GLY A 40 15.51 9.43 0.28
CA GLY A 40 15.54 10.69 1.02
C GLY A 40 14.79 11.84 0.33
N PRO A 41 14.63 12.98 1.03
CA PRO A 41 13.83 14.10 0.56
C PRO A 41 14.45 14.82 -0.65
N ARG A 42 15.78 14.82 -0.77
CA ARG A 42 16.52 15.33 -1.93
C ARG A 42 16.91 14.20 -2.88
N SER A 43 15.95 13.35 -3.19
CA SER A 43 16.13 12.25 -4.12
C SER A 43 16.30 12.75 -5.55
N MET A 44 17.15 12.06 -6.32
CA MET A 44 17.30 12.31 -7.74
C MET A 44 16.21 11.59 -8.52
N GLN A 45 15.58 12.30 -9.46
CA GLN A 45 14.60 11.69 -10.37
C GLN A 45 15.29 10.74 -11.35
N LYS A 46 14.59 9.66 -11.69
CA LYS A 46 14.98 8.70 -12.72
C LYS A 46 14.06 8.86 -13.92
N MET A 47 14.66 8.91 -15.10
CA MET A 47 13.97 8.85 -16.37
C MET A 47 13.95 7.40 -16.84
N ILE A 48 12.76 6.83 -16.98
CA ILE A 48 12.53 5.50 -17.51
C ILE A 48 11.91 5.64 -18.90
N LEU A 49 12.46 4.93 -19.86
CA LEU A 49 11.94 4.82 -21.21
C LEU A 49 11.21 3.48 -21.34
N ASP A 50 9.89 3.52 -21.54
CA ASP A 50 9.09 2.35 -21.84
C ASP A 50 9.38 1.85 -23.28
N ALA A 51 9.07 0.58 -23.55
CA ALA A 51 9.20 -0.04 -24.87
C ALA A 51 8.39 0.70 -25.96
N ASN A 52 7.34 1.44 -25.56
CA ASN A 52 6.53 2.27 -26.46
C ASN A 52 7.07 3.70 -26.64
N ASN A 53 8.31 3.98 -26.24
CA ASN A 53 8.91 5.33 -26.16
C ASN A 53 8.15 6.30 -25.21
N GLY A 54 7.36 5.78 -24.28
CA GLY A 54 6.80 6.57 -23.19
C GLY A 54 7.90 6.97 -22.20
N ILE A 55 7.96 8.25 -21.84
CA ILE A 55 8.93 8.75 -20.86
C ILE A 55 8.23 8.88 -19.51
N VAL A 56 8.68 8.12 -18.52
CA VAL A 56 8.23 8.22 -17.13
C VAL A 56 9.35 8.81 -16.29
N LEU A 57 9.11 9.99 -15.73
CA LEU A 57 10.01 10.64 -14.79
C LEU A 57 9.47 10.45 -13.38
N THR A 58 10.24 9.77 -12.52
CA THR A 58 9.80 9.51 -11.14
C THR A 58 10.99 9.40 -10.20
N ASN A 59 10.79 9.77 -8.94
CA ASN A 59 11.72 9.54 -7.83
C ASN A 59 11.21 8.46 -6.86
N ASP A 60 10.05 7.87 -7.10
CA ASP A 60 9.55 6.76 -6.30
C ASP A 60 10.22 5.44 -6.72
N GLY A 61 10.97 4.82 -5.80
CA GLY A 61 11.63 3.54 -6.02
C GLY A 61 10.66 2.41 -6.34
N HIS A 62 9.45 2.41 -5.77
CA HIS A 62 8.47 1.37 -6.07
C HIS A 62 7.92 1.48 -7.50
N ALA A 63 7.60 2.68 -7.97
CA ALA A 63 7.28 2.94 -9.37
C ALA A 63 8.42 2.52 -10.32
N ILE A 64 9.68 2.84 -9.98
CA ILE A 64 10.84 2.47 -10.80
C ILE A 64 10.96 0.94 -10.93
N LEU A 65 10.89 0.23 -9.81
CA LEU A 65 11.04 -1.24 -9.79
C LEU A 65 9.88 -1.97 -10.50
N ARG A 66 8.72 -1.33 -10.67
CA ARG A 66 7.58 -1.91 -11.42
C ARG A 66 7.78 -1.87 -12.93
N GLU A 67 8.41 -0.81 -13.43
CA GLU A 67 8.68 -0.61 -14.87
C GLU A 67 9.96 -1.30 -15.33
N MET A 68 10.84 -1.70 -14.40
CA MET A 68 12.07 -2.41 -14.73
C MET A 68 11.79 -3.86 -15.17
N ASP A 69 12.20 -4.21 -16.39
CA ASP A 69 12.29 -5.61 -16.82
C ASP A 69 13.59 -6.25 -16.33
N VAL A 70 13.47 -7.35 -15.59
CA VAL A 70 14.61 -8.04 -14.97
C VAL A 70 14.53 -9.52 -15.24
N SER A 71 15.60 -10.09 -15.80
CA SER A 71 15.70 -11.52 -16.12
C SER A 71 16.06 -12.38 -14.91
N HIS A 72 16.95 -11.89 -14.05
CA HIS A 72 17.55 -12.68 -12.96
C HIS A 72 16.56 -12.96 -11.80
N PRO A 73 16.39 -14.22 -11.36
CA PRO A 73 15.37 -14.60 -10.38
C PRO A 73 15.56 -13.97 -8.99
N ALA A 74 16.80 -13.83 -8.52
CA ALA A 74 17.08 -13.15 -7.25
C ALA A 74 16.64 -11.68 -7.26
N ALA A 75 16.80 -11.00 -8.40
CA ALA A 75 16.39 -9.62 -8.54
C ALA A 75 14.86 -9.49 -8.66
N LYS A 76 14.17 -10.43 -9.33
CA LYS A 76 12.69 -10.52 -9.30
C LYS A 76 12.17 -10.68 -7.87
N SER A 77 12.79 -11.55 -7.08
CA SER A 77 12.42 -11.77 -5.67
C SER A 77 12.56 -10.51 -4.83
N ILE A 78 13.60 -9.70 -5.08
CA ILE A 78 13.81 -8.40 -4.41
C ILE A 78 12.74 -7.40 -4.86
N ILE A 79 12.37 -7.35 -6.14
CA ILE A 79 11.29 -6.49 -6.64
C ILE A 79 9.93 -6.86 -6.02
N GLU A 80 9.64 -8.16 -5.87
CA GLU A 80 8.42 -8.64 -5.19
C GLU A 80 8.36 -8.22 -3.71
N LEU A 81 9.51 -8.18 -3.02
CA LEU A 81 9.60 -7.65 -1.67
C LEU A 81 9.16 -6.18 -1.61
N SER A 82 9.62 -5.36 -2.57
CA SER A 82 9.21 -3.95 -2.67
C SER A 82 7.69 -3.82 -2.84
N ARG A 83 7.06 -4.69 -3.64
CA ARG A 83 5.60 -4.71 -3.82
C ARG A 83 4.87 -5.03 -2.52
N THR A 84 5.36 -6.01 -1.77
CA THR A 84 4.74 -6.40 -0.49
C THR A 84 4.89 -5.27 0.54
N GLN A 85 6.05 -4.61 0.59
CA GLN A 85 6.30 -3.48 1.48
C GLN A 85 5.40 -2.27 1.17
N ASP A 86 5.19 -1.97 -0.12
CA ASP A 86 4.30 -0.89 -0.57
C ASP A 86 2.85 -1.15 -0.13
N GLU A 87 2.38 -2.39 -0.30
CA GLU A 87 1.02 -2.77 0.10
C GLU A 87 0.81 -2.75 1.62
N GLU A 88 1.80 -3.24 2.38
CA GLU A 88 1.71 -3.30 3.83
C GLU A 88 1.84 -1.91 4.45
N VAL A 89 2.88 -1.14 4.13
CA VAL A 89 3.22 0.05 4.93
C VAL A 89 3.15 1.35 4.13
N GLY A 90 3.24 1.28 2.80
CA GLY A 90 3.24 2.42 1.88
C GLY A 90 4.61 3.06 1.71
N ASP A 91 5.28 3.46 2.80
CA ASP A 91 6.61 4.06 2.74
C ASP A 91 7.74 3.02 2.96
N GLY A 92 8.98 3.39 2.61
CA GLY A 92 10.17 2.63 2.94
C GLY A 92 10.56 1.56 1.95
N THR A 93 9.82 1.41 0.86
CA THR A 93 10.10 0.48 -0.24
C THR A 93 11.56 0.58 -0.70
N THR A 94 12.05 1.79 -0.93
CA THR A 94 13.43 2.04 -1.35
C THR A 94 14.44 1.67 -0.25
N SER A 95 14.14 1.96 1.01
CA SER A 95 15.04 1.67 2.14
C SER A 95 15.25 0.17 2.33
N VAL A 96 14.18 -0.62 2.23
CA VAL A 96 14.22 -2.09 2.37
C VAL A 96 15.12 -2.70 1.32
N ILE A 97 14.99 -2.25 0.07
CA ILE A 97 15.75 -2.80 -1.05
C ILE A 97 17.22 -2.40 -0.97
N ILE A 98 17.54 -1.18 -0.54
CA ILE A 98 18.92 -0.74 -0.30
C ILE A 98 19.55 -1.56 0.83
N LEU A 99 18.84 -1.77 1.95
CA LEU A 99 19.32 -2.58 3.07
C LEU A 99 19.54 -4.04 2.67
N ALA A 100 18.58 -4.64 1.95
CA ALA A 100 18.72 -6.00 1.45
C ALA A 100 19.95 -6.15 0.54
N GLY A 101 20.14 -5.22 -0.40
CA GLY A 101 21.32 -5.20 -1.27
C GLY A 101 22.63 -5.03 -0.50
N GLU A 102 22.64 -4.20 0.54
CA GLU A 102 23.84 -4.01 1.38
C GLU A 102 24.12 -5.23 2.28
N PHE A 103 23.10 -5.89 2.84
CA PHE A 103 23.27 -7.14 3.60
C PHE A 103 23.85 -8.26 2.74
N LEU A 104 23.43 -8.36 1.47
CA LEU A 104 24.01 -9.27 0.48
C LEU A 104 25.48 -8.90 0.18
N SER A 105 25.78 -7.62 -0.02
CA SER A 105 27.15 -7.16 -0.23
C SER A 105 28.04 -7.38 0.99
N ALA A 106 27.50 -7.32 2.20
CA ALA A 106 28.21 -7.57 3.45
C ALA A 106 28.46 -9.08 3.68
N ALA A 107 27.64 -9.95 3.08
CA ALA A 107 27.82 -11.41 3.13
C ALA A 107 28.91 -11.91 2.18
N GLU A 108 29.16 -11.23 1.05
CA GLU A 108 30.21 -11.57 0.06
C GLU A 108 31.59 -11.86 0.69
N PRO A 109 32.18 -10.98 1.53
CA PRO A 109 33.47 -11.25 2.16
C PRO A 109 33.43 -12.41 3.18
N LEU A 110 32.27 -12.72 3.75
CA LEU A 110 32.09 -13.85 4.66
C LEU A 110 32.09 -15.18 3.90
N LEU A 111 31.42 -15.21 2.74
CA LEU A 111 31.45 -16.35 1.81
C LEU A 111 32.85 -16.59 1.24
N ALA A 112 33.59 -15.51 0.94
CA ALA A 112 34.99 -15.59 0.50
C ALA A 112 35.90 -16.22 1.57
N LYS A 113 35.60 -16.01 2.86
CA LYS A 113 36.27 -16.64 4.01
C LYS A 113 35.83 -18.09 4.27
N ASN A 114 35.07 -18.71 3.36
CA ASN A 114 34.53 -20.07 3.49
C ASN A 114 33.58 -20.27 4.69
N LEU A 115 32.89 -19.21 5.14
CA LEU A 115 31.79 -19.39 6.10
C LEU A 115 30.58 -19.99 5.37
N HIS A 116 29.98 -21.03 5.98
CA HIS A 116 28.80 -21.67 5.42
C HIS A 116 27.60 -20.70 5.44
N PRO A 117 26.81 -20.57 4.36
CA PRO A 117 25.68 -19.62 4.28
C PRO A 117 24.73 -19.68 5.48
N THR A 118 24.37 -20.89 5.93
CA THR A 118 23.51 -21.10 7.11
C THR A 118 24.03 -20.44 8.39
N VAL A 119 25.37 -20.38 8.57
CA VAL A 119 25.97 -19.71 9.74
C VAL A 119 25.82 -18.19 9.63
N ILE A 120 25.95 -17.66 8.42
CA ILE A 120 25.74 -16.22 8.14
C ILE A 120 24.28 -15.87 8.39
N VAL A 121 23.34 -16.64 7.83
CA VAL A 121 21.90 -16.43 7.99
C VAL A 121 21.47 -16.53 9.45
N ARG A 122 21.95 -17.53 10.19
CA ARG A 122 21.67 -17.63 11.63
C ARG A 122 22.25 -16.46 12.42
N GLY A 123 23.43 -15.97 12.02
CA GLY A 123 24.04 -14.78 12.61
C GLY A 123 23.22 -13.51 12.32
N TYR A 124 22.69 -13.37 11.11
CA TYR A 124 21.80 -12.28 10.73
C TYR A 124 20.52 -12.34 11.57
N HIS A 125 19.82 -13.48 11.61
CA HIS A 125 18.55 -13.60 12.36
C HIS A 125 18.67 -13.21 13.83
N LYS A 126 19.78 -13.57 14.49
CA LYS A 126 20.01 -13.14 15.87
C LYS A 126 20.28 -11.63 15.97
N ALA A 127 21.01 -11.06 15.00
CA ALA A 127 21.19 -9.61 14.91
C ALA A 127 19.86 -8.88 14.67
N LEU A 128 18.91 -9.47 13.93
CA LEU A 128 17.55 -8.93 13.76
C LEU A 128 16.83 -8.79 15.09
N GLU A 129 16.76 -9.89 15.85
CA GLU A 129 16.06 -9.93 17.15
C GLU A 129 16.62 -8.85 18.09
N ASP A 130 17.93 -8.70 18.10
CA ASP A 130 18.63 -7.70 18.89
C ASP A 130 18.37 -6.27 18.41
N THR A 131 18.29 -6.07 17.10
CA THR A 131 17.97 -4.77 16.48
C THR A 131 16.52 -4.38 16.82
N LEU A 132 15.56 -5.30 16.68
CA LEU A 132 14.17 -5.08 17.04
C LEU A 132 14.00 -4.72 18.52
N ALA A 133 14.77 -5.35 19.42
CA ALA A 133 14.78 -5.00 20.83
C ALA A 133 15.31 -3.58 21.09
N VAL A 134 16.31 -3.13 20.33
CA VAL A 134 16.79 -1.74 20.38
C VAL A 134 15.70 -0.79 19.89
N LEU A 135 15.05 -1.09 18.76
CA LEU A 135 13.95 -0.28 18.22
C LEU A 135 12.84 -0.05 19.26
N GLU A 136 12.44 -1.11 19.96
CA GLU A 136 11.41 -1.01 21.00
C GLU A 136 11.84 -0.16 22.19
N ARG A 137 13.12 -0.23 22.57
CA ARG A 137 13.67 0.59 23.67
C ARG A 137 13.73 2.07 23.32
N GLU A 138 14.08 2.38 22.07
CA GLU A 138 14.22 3.76 21.58
C GLU A 138 12.88 4.39 21.13
N ALA A 139 11.82 3.58 21.01
CA ALA A 139 10.50 4.07 20.65
C ALA A 139 9.87 4.96 21.74
N PHE A 140 9.16 6.01 21.31
CA PHE A 140 8.37 6.89 22.17
C PHE A 140 6.89 6.85 21.77
N THR A 141 5.99 6.95 22.75
CA THR A 141 4.55 6.86 22.52
C THR A 141 3.93 8.22 22.24
N ILE A 142 3.00 8.28 21.29
CA ILE A 142 2.20 9.47 20.98
C ILE A 142 0.73 9.26 21.36
N ASN A 143 0.02 10.35 21.68
CA ASN A 143 -1.42 10.28 21.87
C ASN A 143 -2.14 10.45 20.52
N VAL A 144 -2.88 9.44 20.08
CA VAL A 144 -3.59 9.42 18.79
C VAL A 144 -4.80 10.36 18.77
N GLU A 145 -5.35 10.69 19.94
CA GLU A 145 -6.51 11.59 20.05
C GLU A 145 -6.12 13.08 19.90
N ASP A 146 -4.82 13.40 19.98
CA ASP A 146 -4.32 14.76 19.82
C ASP A 146 -4.14 15.09 18.33
N ARG A 147 -5.17 15.68 17.74
CA ARG A 147 -5.23 15.98 16.30
C ARG A 147 -4.10 16.90 15.83
N ASP A 148 -3.68 17.86 16.65
CA ASP A 148 -2.62 18.81 16.27
C ASP A 148 -1.26 18.10 16.15
N LYS A 149 -0.94 17.25 17.12
CA LYS A 149 0.29 16.43 17.04
C LYS A 149 0.25 15.43 15.90
N MET A 150 -0.91 14.83 15.63
CA MET A 150 -1.10 13.94 14.48
C MET A 150 -0.92 14.69 13.16
N ARG A 151 -1.40 15.95 13.10
CA ARG A 151 -1.23 16.82 11.94
C ARG A 151 0.23 17.16 11.71
N ASP A 152 0.96 17.57 12.74
CA ASP A 152 2.39 17.85 12.67
C ASP A 152 3.18 16.62 12.20
N LEU A 153 2.79 15.43 12.69
CA LEU A 153 3.41 14.17 12.30
C LEU A 153 3.19 13.87 10.81
N VAL A 154 1.95 13.95 10.33
CA VAL A 154 1.65 13.71 8.91
C VAL A 154 2.28 14.80 8.03
N MET A 155 2.31 16.05 8.51
CA MET A 155 2.95 17.17 7.85
C MET A 155 4.46 16.95 7.68
N SER A 156 5.12 16.26 8.62
CA SER A 156 6.55 15.91 8.48
C SER A 156 6.84 15.02 7.25
N CYS A 157 5.88 14.19 6.82
CA CYS A 157 6.00 13.34 5.64
C CYS A 157 5.72 14.09 4.33
N VAL A 158 4.89 15.14 4.40
CA VAL A 158 4.47 15.94 3.24
C VAL A 158 5.41 17.14 3.03
N GLY A 159 6.04 17.64 4.09
CA GLY A 159 6.75 18.91 4.11
C GLY A 159 7.94 19.00 3.16
N THR A 160 8.58 17.88 2.84
CA THR A 160 9.73 17.87 1.91
C THR A 160 9.34 17.63 0.46
N LYS A 161 8.05 17.57 0.14
CA LYS A 161 7.55 17.20 -1.20
C LYS A 161 6.94 18.40 -1.93
N PHE A 162 6.62 18.22 -3.22
CA PHE A 162 5.98 19.23 -4.08
C PHE A 162 4.75 19.89 -3.43
N THR A 163 4.04 19.15 -2.59
CA THR A 163 2.85 19.57 -1.88
C THR A 163 3.11 20.40 -0.61
N HIS A 164 4.34 20.84 -0.31
CA HIS A 164 4.62 21.67 0.89
C HIS A 164 3.68 22.88 1.02
N ARG A 165 3.36 23.55 -0.09
CA ARG A 165 2.41 24.69 -0.12
C ARG A 165 0.98 24.32 0.32
N PHE A 166 0.60 23.05 0.13
CA PHE A 166 -0.71 22.50 0.48
C PHE A 166 -0.60 21.42 1.56
N GLY A 167 0.52 21.37 2.30
CA GLY A 167 0.83 20.26 3.21
C GLY A 167 -0.15 20.14 4.35
N THR A 168 -0.66 21.28 4.84
CA THR A 168 -1.71 21.35 5.87
C THR A 168 -3.00 20.71 5.41
N LEU A 169 -3.47 21.06 4.20
CA LEU A 169 -4.65 20.46 3.59
C LEU A 169 -4.48 18.95 3.43
N MET A 170 -3.33 18.50 2.91
CA MET A 170 -3.08 17.07 2.71
C MET A 170 -3.05 16.29 4.02
N ALA A 171 -2.46 16.86 5.07
CA ALA A 171 -2.46 16.25 6.40
C ALA A 171 -3.89 16.15 6.95
N ASP A 172 -4.69 17.21 6.81
CA ASP A 172 -6.09 17.21 7.27
C ASP A 172 -6.94 16.19 6.51
N LEU A 173 -6.79 16.11 5.18
CA LEU A 173 -7.48 15.12 4.34
C LEU A 173 -7.09 13.69 4.73
N ALA A 174 -5.80 13.43 4.97
CA ALA A 174 -5.34 12.10 5.36
C ALA A 174 -5.90 11.70 6.73
N LEU A 175 -5.86 12.61 7.72
CA LEU A 175 -6.40 12.36 9.05
C LEU A 175 -7.92 12.13 9.00
N ASP A 176 -8.66 12.97 8.28
CA ASP A 176 -10.11 12.82 8.17
C ASP A 176 -10.51 11.50 7.51
N ALA A 177 -9.80 11.07 6.46
CA ALA A 177 -10.03 9.79 5.81
C ALA A 177 -9.73 8.61 6.74
N VAL A 178 -8.59 8.63 7.46
CA VAL A 178 -8.20 7.57 8.38
C VAL A 178 -9.17 7.48 9.56
N HIS A 179 -9.55 8.62 10.18
CA HIS A 179 -10.55 8.65 11.24
C HIS A 179 -11.92 8.14 10.78
N THR A 180 -12.27 8.41 9.52
CA THR A 180 -13.54 7.93 8.95
C THR A 180 -13.52 6.42 8.74
N VAL A 181 -12.44 5.86 8.20
CA VAL A 181 -12.33 4.44 7.87
C VAL A 181 -11.99 3.57 9.08
N ALA A 182 -11.42 4.14 10.15
CA ALA A 182 -11.01 3.38 11.32
C ALA A 182 -12.18 2.71 12.04
N VAL A 183 -12.14 1.39 12.13
CA VAL A 183 -13.11 0.59 12.88
C VAL A 183 -12.44 0.10 14.16
N ARG A 184 -12.94 0.55 15.31
CA ARG A 184 -12.56 0.01 16.62
C ARG A 184 -13.44 -1.19 16.93
N HIS A 185 -12.86 -2.38 16.94
CA HIS A 185 -13.57 -3.59 17.34
C HIS A 185 -13.69 -3.68 18.87
N PRO A 186 -14.71 -4.39 19.41
CA PRO A 186 -14.90 -4.54 20.85
C PRO A 186 -13.73 -5.21 21.59
N ASN A 187 -12.88 -5.93 20.86
CA ASN A 187 -11.67 -6.59 21.36
C ASN A 187 -10.47 -5.65 21.53
N GLY A 188 -10.64 -4.34 21.27
CA GLY A 188 -9.57 -3.34 21.36
C GLY A 188 -8.64 -3.28 20.14
N MET A 189 -8.84 -4.13 19.13
CA MET A 189 -8.11 -4.04 17.86
C MET A 189 -8.74 -2.95 16.98
N THR A 190 -7.91 -2.05 16.47
CA THR A 190 -8.32 -1.08 15.45
C THR A 190 -7.96 -1.66 14.09
N GLU A 191 -8.94 -1.77 13.20
CA GLU A 191 -8.74 -2.20 11.82
C GLU A 191 -8.90 -0.99 10.89
N VAL A 192 -7.91 -0.76 10.04
CA VAL A 192 -7.94 0.33 9.05
C VAL A 192 -7.50 -0.20 7.69
N ASP A 193 -8.45 -0.49 6.80
CA ASP A 193 -8.17 -0.92 5.42
C ASP A 193 -8.41 0.26 4.46
N LEU A 194 -7.34 1.00 4.19
CA LEU A 194 -7.37 2.16 3.29
C LEU A 194 -7.59 1.75 1.84
N LYS A 195 -6.95 0.68 1.36
CA LYS A 195 -6.98 0.27 -0.05
C LYS A 195 -8.40 -0.06 -0.51
N LYS A 196 -9.19 -0.71 0.36
CA LYS A 196 -10.57 -1.06 0.03
C LYS A 196 -11.54 0.08 0.31
N TYR A 197 -11.40 0.81 1.42
CA TYR A 197 -12.47 1.68 1.92
C TYR A 197 -12.19 3.18 1.76
N ALA A 198 -10.94 3.61 1.54
CA ALA A 198 -10.61 4.99 1.16
C ALA A 198 -10.39 5.07 -0.35
N LYS A 199 -11.42 5.48 -1.09
CA LYS A 199 -11.33 5.65 -2.54
C LYS A 199 -10.78 7.03 -2.86
N VAL A 200 -9.67 7.14 -3.57
CA VAL A 200 -9.21 8.41 -4.15
C VAL A 200 -9.82 8.56 -5.53
N GLU A 201 -10.58 9.63 -5.77
CA GLU A 201 -11.06 9.98 -7.10
C GLU A 201 -10.39 11.27 -7.57
N LYS A 202 -9.73 11.19 -8.73
CA LYS A 202 -9.04 12.30 -9.39
C LYS A 202 -9.97 12.93 -10.40
N ILE A 203 -10.36 14.18 -10.16
CA ILE A 203 -11.17 14.97 -11.09
C ILE A 203 -10.31 16.11 -11.64
N PRO A 204 -9.99 16.13 -12.94
CA PRO A 204 -9.24 17.22 -13.54
C PRO A 204 -10.09 18.51 -13.52
N GLY A 205 -9.41 19.64 -13.29
CA GLY A 205 -10.01 20.97 -13.18
C GLY A 205 -10.20 21.44 -11.73
N GLY A 206 -10.29 22.75 -11.57
CA GLY A 206 -10.35 23.41 -10.26
C GLY A 206 -8.98 23.60 -9.60
N ALA A 207 -9.00 24.01 -8.34
CA ALA A 207 -7.81 24.17 -7.51
C ALA A 207 -7.61 22.95 -6.59
N ILE A 208 -6.38 22.74 -6.12
CA ILE A 208 -6.08 21.67 -5.14
C ILE A 208 -6.84 21.90 -3.82
N GLU A 209 -7.09 23.15 -3.48
CA GLU A 209 -7.86 23.58 -2.29
C GLU A 209 -9.32 23.12 -2.31
N ASP A 210 -9.88 22.82 -3.49
CA ASP A 210 -11.24 22.28 -3.60
C ASP A 210 -11.34 20.79 -3.20
N SER A 211 -10.20 20.16 -2.90
CA SER A 211 -10.14 18.75 -2.53
C SER A 211 -10.72 18.52 -1.14
N ARG A 212 -11.54 17.47 -0.98
CA ARG A 212 -12.26 17.18 0.26
C ARG A 212 -12.46 15.69 0.48
N VAL A 213 -12.51 15.30 1.75
CA VAL A 213 -12.94 13.94 2.15
C VAL A 213 -14.46 13.93 2.28
N LEU A 214 -15.10 13.05 1.53
CA LEU A 214 -16.52 12.78 1.65
C LEU A 214 -16.75 11.62 2.62
N LYS A 215 -17.62 11.86 3.61
CA LYS A 215 -18.14 10.83 4.53
C LYS A 215 -19.18 9.95 3.83
N GLY A 216 -18.69 9.16 2.88
CA GLY A 216 -19.51 8.31 2.03
C GLY A 216 -18.80 7.94 0.73
N VAL A 217 -19.58 7.57 -0.29
CA VAL A 217 -19.03 7.00 -1.53
C VAL A 217 -19.40 7.87 -2.73
N MET A 218 -18.41 8.14 -3.57
CA MET A 218 -18.57 8.80 -4.85
C MET A 218 -18.25 7.84 -6.00
N PHE A 219 -19.08 7.85 -7.03
CA PHE A 219 -18.86 7.08 -8.25
C PHE A 219 -19.36 7.82 -9.49
N ASN A 220 -18.69 7.55 -10.61
CA ASN A 220 -18.88 8.26 -11.87
C ASN A 220 -19.99 7.61 -12.72
N LYS A 221 -21.23 7.77 -12.26
CA LYS A 221 -22.46 7.34 -12.95
C LYS A 221 -23.59 8.33 -12.67
N ASP A 222 -24.43 8.56 -13.68
CA ASP A 222 -25.74 9.21 -13.53
C ASP A 222 -26.82 8.14 -13.29
N VAL A 223 -28.03 8.59 -12.93
CA VAL A 223 -29.23 7.76 -12.93
C VAL A 223 -29.56 7.27 -14.35
N VAL A 224 -30.22 6.11 -14.46
CA VAL A 224 -30.49 5.46 -15.77
C VAL A 224 -31.31 6.35 -16.71
N LEU A 225 -32.31 7.04 -16.18
CA LEU A 225 -33.18 7.97 -16.93
C LEU A 225 -33.06 9.39 -16.38
N PRO A 226 -32.07 10.18 -16.85
CA PRO A 226 -31.91 11.58 -16.49
C PRO A 226 -33.20 12.37 -16.71
N GLY A 227 -33.66 13.11 -15.70
CA GLY A 227 -34.84 13.98 -15.77
C GLY A 227 -36.17 13.35 -15.34
N ARG A 228 -36.34 12.02 -15.43
CA ARG A 228 -37.50 11.31 -14.87
C ARG A 228 -37.23 10.73 -13.49
N MET A 229 -36.00 10.32 -13.22
CA MET A 229 -35.57 9.83 -11.92
C MET A 229 -35.15 10.97 -10.99
N ARG A 230 -35.39 10.81 -9.68
CA ARG A 230 -34.99 11.78 -8.66
C ARG A 230 -33.47 11.77 -8.51
N ARG A 231 -32.81 12.90 -8.78
CA ARG A 231 -31.36 13.08 -8.60
C ARG A 231 -30.96 13.38 -7.15
N LYS A 232 -31.89 13.89 -6.34
CA LYS A 232 -31.64 14.23 -4.95
C LYS A 232 -32.66 13.57 -4.04
N ILE A 233 -32.19 12.76 -3.10
CA ILE A 233 -33.03 11.99 -2.16
C ILE A 233 -32.43 12.15 -0.76
N ARG A 234 -33.23 12.65 0.18
CA ARG A 234 -32.85 12.72 1.60
C ARG A 234 -33.19 11.39 2.29
N ASN A 235 -32.27 10.90 3.12
CA ASN A 235 -32.36 9.61 3.81
C ASN A 235 -32.77 8.45 2.88
N PRO A 236 -32.01 8.20 1.79
CA PRO A 236 -32.37 7.19 0.81
C PRO A 236 -32.33 5.79 1.41
N ARG A 237 -33.35 4.97 1.10
CA ARG A 237 -33.32 3.51 1.31
C ARG A 237 -32.67 2.84 0.11
N ILE A 238 -31.49 2.27 0.31
CA ILE A 238 -30.61 1.77 -0.75
C ILE A 238 -30.64 0.24 -0.80
N ILE A 239 -30.90 -0.32 -1.97
CA ILE A 239 -30.75 -1.75 -2.25
C ILE A 239 -29.60 -1.95 -3.23
N LEU A 240 -28.73 -2.90 -2.92
CA LEU A 240 -27.56 -3.25 -3.71
C LEU A 240 -27.73 -4.62 -4.35
N LEU A 241 -27.60 -4.70 -5.67
CA LEU A 241 -27.78 -5.92 -6.45
C LEU A 241 -26.52 -6.22 -7.27
N ASP A 242 -26.09 -7.48 -7.27
CA ASP A 242 -25.08 -7.99 -8.19
C ASP A 242 -25.70 -8.42 -9.53
N CYS A 243 -26.95 -8.90 -9.53
CA CYS A 243 -27.60 -9.34 -10.76
C CYS A 243 -28.00 -8.18 -11.69
N PRO A 244 -28.04 -8.42 -13.02
CA PRO A 244 -28.73 -7.52 -13.94
C PRO A 244 -30.24 -7.58 -13.75
N LEU A 245 -30.90 -6.45 -14.00
CA LEU A 245 -32.37 -6.35 -14.11
C LEU A 245 -32.76 -6.37 -15.59
N GLU A 246 -32.49 -7.52 -16.22
CA GLU A 246 -32.72 -7.80 -17.63
C GLU A 246 -33.26 -9.22 -17.76
N TYR A 247 -34.06 -9.47 -18.79
CA TYR A 247 -34.66 -10.79 -19.00
C TYR A 247 -33.59 -11.87 -19.09
N LYS A 248 -33.70 -12.87 -18.22
CA LYS A 248 -32.79 -14.01 -18.19
C LYS A 248 -33.40 -15.18 -18.96
N LYS A 249 -32.58 -15.81 -19.79
CA LYS A 249 -32.90 -17.12 -20.37
C LYS A 249 -32.92 -18.16 -19.26
N GLY A 250 -33.73 -19.19 -19.42
CA GLY A 250 -33.73 -20.34 -18.50
C GLY A 250 -32.35 -20.97 -18.39
N GLU A 251 -32.00 -21.47 -17.20
CA GLU A 251 -30.72 -22.14 -16.96
C GLU A 251 -30.62 -23.48 -17.72
N ASN A 252 -31.76 -24.12 -17.99
CA ASN A 252 -31.86 -25.32 -18.83
C ASN A 252 -31.80 -24.98 -20.32
N GLN A 253 -31.42 -25.98 -21.14
CA GLN A 253 -31.45 -25.87 -22.60
C GLN A 253 -32.87 -25.52 -23.07
N THR A 254 -33.09 -24.24 -23.36
CA THR A 254 -34.37 -23.69 -23.78
C THR A 254 -34.25 -23.38 -25.27
N ASN A 255 -34.85 -24.23 -26.11
CA ASN A 255 -34.99 -23.94 -27.54
C ASN A 255 -36.36 -23.29 -27.78
N VAL A 256 -36.36 -22.14 -28.44
CA VAL A 256 -37.59 -21.40 -28.76
C VAL A 256 -37.69 -21.32 -30.27
N GLU A 257 -38.68 -22.01 -30.84
CA GLU A 257 -39.02 -21.95 -32.25
C GLU A 257 -40.25 -21.08 -32.44
N LEU A 258 -40.11 -19.99 -33.20
CA LEU A 258 -41.18 -19.04 -33.49
C LEU A 258 -41.67 -19.32 -34.91
N THR A 259 -42.91 -19.80 -35.04
CA THR A 259 -43.49 -20.15 -36.35
C THR A 259 -44.64 -19.22 -36.74
N ARG A 260 -45.41 -18.73 -35.76
CA ARG A 260 -46.54 -17.83 -35.97
C ARG A 260 -46.21 -16.42 -35.48
N GLU A 261 -46.83 -15.41 -36.08
CA GLU A 261 -46.71 -14.01 -35.63
C GLU A 261 -47.22 -13.82 -34.19
N GLU A 262 -48.22 -14.59 -33.77
CA GLU A 262 -48.75 -14.58 -32.39
C GLU A 262 -47.71 -15.02 -31.34
N ASP A 263 -46.77 -15.90 -31.71
CA ASP A 263 -45.73 -16.41 -30.81
C ASP A 263 -44.75 -15.30 -30.41
N PHE A 264 -44.48 -14.36 -31.32
CA PHE A 264 -43.67 -13.17 -31.03
C PHE A 264 -44.34 -12.28 -29.98
N ALA A 265 -45.65 -12.06 -30.10
CA ALA A 265 -46.41 -11.26 -29.14
C ALA A 265 -46.45 -11.93 -27.75
N ALA A 266 -46.55 -13.25 -27.69
CA ALA A 266 -46.50 -14.01 -26.44
C ALA A 266 -45.13 -13.88 -25.74
N MET A 267 -44.03 -13.94 -26.51
CA MET A 267 -42.68 -13.76 -25.97
C MET A 267 -42.45 -12.37 -25.38
N LEU A 268 -42.93 -11.31 -26.06
CA LEU A 268 -42.84 -9.94 -25.53
C LEU A 268 -43.61 -9.79 -24.21
N LYS A 269 -44.81 -10.38 -24.10
CA LYS A 269 -45.58 -10.38 -22.85
C LYS A 269 -44.86 -11.11 -21.73
N LEU A 270 -44.25 -12.25 -22.01
CA LEU A 270 -43.47 -13.01 -21.02
C LEU A 270 -42.27 -12.19 -20.49
N GLU A 271 -41.60 -11.44 -21.38
CA GLU A 271 -40.52 -10.54 -21.00
C GLU A 271 -41.00 -9.41 -20.08
N GLU A 272 -42.11 -8.77 -20.43
CA GLU A 272 -42.73 -7.72 -19.62
C GLU A 272 -43.19 -8.24 -18.24
N GLU A 273 -43.87 -9.38 -18.20
CA GLU A 273 -44.35 -10.01 -16.97
C GLU A 273 -43.20 -10.45 -16.06
N TRP A 274 -42.13 -11.02 -16.62
CA TRP A 274 -40.94 -11.38 -15.86
C TRP A 274 -40.28 -10.13 -15.26
N THR A 275 -40.09 -9.08 -16.08
CA THR A 275 -39.48 -7.82 -15.63
C THR A 275 -40.31 -7.16 -14.53
N LEU A 276 -41.64 -7.17 -14.69
CA LEU A 276 -42.57 -6.64 -13.69
C LEU A 276 -42.50 -7.42 -12.38
N ARG A 277 -42.45 -8.77 -12.42
CA ARG A 277 -42.30 -9.61 -11.22
C ARG A 277 -41.03 -9.26 -10.43
N VAL A 278 -39.89 -9.22 -11.11
CA VAL A 278 -38.60 -8.87 -10.49
C VAL A 278 -38.61 -7.46 -9.90
N CYS A 279 -39.20 -6.48 -10.61
CA CYS A 279 -39.36 -5.13 -10.08
C CYS A 279 -40.28 -5.13 -8.84
N ASN A 280 -41.38 -5.88 -8.86
CA ASN A 280 -42.29 -5.98 -7.72
C ASN A 280 -41.61 -6.58 -6.49
N ASP A 281 -40.73 -7.57 -6.66
CA ASP A 281 -39.96 -8.13 -5.55
C ASP A 281 -39.08 -7.07 -4.86
N ILE A 282 -38.43 -6.22 -5.65
CA ILE A 282 -37.67 -5.07 -5.14
C ILE A 282 -38.59 -4.05 -4.47
N LEU A 283 -39.75 -3.75 -5.07
CA LEU A 283 -40.69 -2.74 -4.58
C LEU A 283 -41.40 -3.14 -3.28
N LYS A 284 -41.53 -4.43 -2.95
CA LYS A 284 -42.06 -4.91 -1.66
C LYS A 284 -41.35 -4.26 -0.48
N HIS A 285 -40.05 -4.06 -0.59
CA HIS A 285 -39.21 -3.46 0.45
C HIS A 285 -39.23 -1.93 0.45
N LYS A 286 -39.94 -1.28 -0.48
CA LYS A 286 -40.05 0.18 -0.63
C LYS A 286 -38.70 0.92 -0.65
N PRO A 287 -37.77 0.60 -1.56
CA PRO A 287 -36.51 1.31 -1.72
C PRO A 287 -36.71 2.68 -2.38
N ASP A 288 -35.80 3.61 -2.14
CA ASP A 288 -35.72 4.89 -2.88
C ASP A 288 -34.65 4.85 -3.96
N LEU A 289 -33.60 4.04 -3.76
CA LEU A 289 -32.47 3.90 -4.66
C LEU A 289 -32.12 2.42 -4.86
N VAL A 290 -32.02 1.99 -6.11
CA VAL A 290 -31.55 0.66 -6.50
C VAL A 290 -30.25 0.79 -7.28
N VAL A 291 -29.22 0.09 -6.81
CA VAL A 291 -27.90 0.07 -7.43
C VAL A 291 -27.64 -1.35 -7.94
N THR A 292 -27.38 -1.47 -9.24
CA THR A 292 -27.01 -2.75 -9.87
C THR A 292 -25.56 -2.74 -10.35
N GLU A 293 -24.84 -3.83 -10.10
CA GLU A 293 -23.48 -4.03 -10.62
C GLU A 293 -23.51 -4.19 -12.16
N LYS A 294 -24.56 -4.84 -12.68
CA LYS A 294 -24.71 -5.11 -14.12
C LYS A 294 -25.70 -4.16 -14.78
N GLY A 295 -26.19 -4.53 -15.96
CA GLY A 295 -27.15 -3.76 -16.73
C GLY A 295 -28.54 -3.70 -16.09
N LEU A 296 -29.35 -2.81 -16.63
CA LEU A 296 -30.74 -2.57 -16.24
C LEU A 296 -31.49 -2.24 -17.52
N SER A 297 -32.52 -3.04 -17.83
CA SER A 297 -33.37 -2.91 -19.01
C SER A 297 -34.23 -1.64 -18.93
N ASP A 298 -34.52 -1.02 -20.07
CA ASP A 298 -35.33 0.19 -20.13
C ASP A 298 -36.79 -0.06 -19.65
N LEU A 299 -37.31 -1.29 -19.82
CA LEU A 299 -38.59 -1.71 -19.24
C LEU A 299 -38.55 -1.68 -17.70
N ALA A 300 -37.49 -2.23 -17.10
CA ALA A 300 -37.28 -2.18 -15.65
C ALA A 300 -37.13 -0.74 -15.15
N ALA A 301 -36.40 0.10 -15.89
CA ALA A 301 -36.24 1.52 -15.56
C ALA A 301 -37.59 2.24 -15.53
N HIS A 302 -38.47 1.95 -16.49
CA HIS A 302 -39.81 2.54 -16.55
C HIS A 302 -40.70 2.12 -15.38
N PHE A 303 -40.67 0.83 -14.99
CA PHE A 303 -41.43 0.36 -13.81
C PHE A 303 -40.92 0.98 -12.51
N LEU A 304 -39.59 1.09 -12.34
CA LEU A 304 -38.99 1.73 -11.16
C LEU A 304 -39.33 3.23 -11.08
N VAL A 305 -39.32 3.95 -12.22
CA VAL A 305 -39.73 5.36 -12.28
C VAL A 305 -41.18 5.54 -11.87
N LYS A 306 -42.10 4.68 -12.35
CA LYS A 306 -43.52 4.74 -11.95
C LYS A 306 -43.70 4.57 -10.44
N ALA A 307 -42.86 3.76 -9.82
CA ALA A 307 -42.85 3.56 -8.38
C ALA A 307 -42.06 4.65 -7.61
N GLY A 308 -41.47 5.62 -8.30
CA GLY A 308 -40.69 6.71 -7.70
C GLY A 308 -39.27 6.33 -7.26
N VAL A 309 -38.76 5.17 -7.69
CA VAL A 309 -37.43 4.65 -7.32
C VAL A 309 -36.39 5.08 -8.35
N SER A 310 -35.27 5.64 -7.87
CA SER A 310 -34.12 5.95 -8.72
C SER A 310 -33.26 4.71 -8.89
N ALA A 311 -32.70 4.50 -10.08
CA ALA A 311 -31.85 3.36 -10.37
C ALA A 311 -30.51 3.80 -10.96
N ILE A 312 -29.44 3.07 -10.61
CA ILE A 312 -28.11 3.22 -11.17
C ILE A 312 -27.63 1.85 -11.64
N ARG A 313 -27.08 1.79 -12.86
CA ARG A 313 -26.61 0.55 -13.49
C ARG A 313 -25.10 0.58 -13.75
N ARG A 314 -24.51 -0.61 -13.90
CA ARG A 314 -23.09 -0.80 -14.27
C ARG A 314 -22.12 -0.19 -13.27
N ILE A 315 -22.40 -0.36 -11.97
CA ILE A 315 -21.48 0.03 -10.90
C ILE A 315 -20.36 -1.01 -10.77
N ARG A 316 -19.14 -0.56 -10.46
CA ARG A 316 -18.02 -1.47 -10.20
C ARG A 316 -18.25 -2.22 -8.89
N LYS A 317 -17.89 -3.50 -8.84
CA LYS A 317 -18.00 -4.33 -7.62
C LYS A 317 -17.32 -3.69 -6.40
N THR A 318 -16.16 -3.05 -6.59
CA THR A 318 -15.43 -2.35 -5.53
C THR A 318 -16.23 -1.17 -4.96
N ASP A 319 -16.91 -0.41 -5.82
CA ASP A 319 -17.77 0.70 -5.38
C ASP A 319 -19.05 0.18 -4.72
N ASN A 320 -19.62 -0.93 -5.21
CA ASN A 320 -20.77 -1.58 -4.58
C ASN A 320 -20.45 -2.02 -3.14
N ASN A 321 -19.29 -2.65 -2.92
CA ASN A 321 -18.82 -3.03 -1.59
C ASN A 321 -18.58 -1.84 -0.67
N ARG A 322 -18.12 -0.71 -1.21
CA ARG A 322 -17.97 0.53 -0.43
C ARG A 322 -19.31 1.12 -0.03
N ILE A 323 -20.29 1.14 -0.95
CA ILE A 323 -21.65 1.62 -0.66
C ILE A 323 -22.29 0.72 0.41
N ALA A 324 -22.12 -0.59 0.30
CA ALA A 324 -22.57 -1.57 1.29
C ALA A 324 -22.05 -1.24 2.69
N ARG A 325 -20.73 -1.03 2.80
CA ARG A 325 -20.06 -0.72 4.07
C ARG A 325 -20.42 0.67 4.62
N ALA A 326 -20.63 1.66 3.74
CA ALA A 326 -21.00 3.03 4.14
C ALA A 326 -22.47 3.13 4.58
N CYS A 327 -23.38 2.40 3.93
CA CYS A 327 -24.83 2.52 4.16
C CYS A 327 -25.39 1.43 5.08
N GLY A 328 -24.60 0.39 5.37
CA GLY A 328 -25.05 -0.81 6.07
C GLY A 328 -25.95 -1.71 5.22
N ALA A 329 -25.89 -1.62 3.89
CA ALA A 329 -26.63 -2.49 2.99
C ALA A 329 -25.88 -3.80 2.75
N THR A 330 -26.61 -4.89 2.54
CA THR A 330 -26.03 -6.16 2.08
C THR A 330 -26.13 -6.23 0.56
N VAL A 331 -25.07 -6.69 -0.12
CA VAL A 331 -25.13 -6.94 -1.56
C VAL A 331 -25.89 -8.25 -1.81
N VAL A 332 -27.02 -8.16 -2.49
CA VAL A 332 -27.88 -9.31 -2.78
C VAL A 332 -27.66 -9.80 -4.21
N HIS A 333 -27.57 -11.12 -4.40
CA HIS A 333 -27.36 -11.71 -5.72
C HIS A 333 -28.66 -11.95 -6.49
N ARG A 334 -29.77 -12.22 -5.80
CA ARG A 334 -31.09 -12.51 -6.39
C ARG A 334 -32.17 -11.59 -5.82
N PRO A 335 -32.97 -10.91 -6.65
CA PRO A 335 -33.98 -9.96 -6.15
C PRO A 335 -35.09 -10.62 -5.32
N GLU A 336 -35.34 -11.92 -5.54
CA GLU A 336 -36.34 -12.71 -4.81
C GLU A 336 -35.93 -12.99 -3.35
N GLU A 337 -34.63 -12.95 -3.05
CA GLU A 337 -34.06 -13.29 -1.74
C GLU A 337 -33.81 -12.05 -0.87
N ILE A 338 -34.22 -10.86 -1.34
CA ILE A 338 -34.06 -9.62 -0.58
C ILE A 338 -34.83 -9.72 0.73
N GLN A 339 -34.18 -9.34 1.83
CA GLN A 339 -34.81 -9.21 3.13
C GLN A 339 -34.76 -7.75 3.60
N ASP A 340 -35.65 -7.39 4.53
CA ASP A 340 -35.68 -6.02 5.07
C ASP A 340 -34.37 -5.61 5.77
N ARG A 341 -33.59 -6.60 6.25
CA ARG A 341 -32.25 -6.40 6.83
C ARG A 341 -31.19 -5.98 5.80
N ASP A 342 -31.41 -6.26 4.52
CA ASP A 342 -30.43 -5.98 3.46
C ASP A 342 -30.55 -4.53 2.95
N VAL A 343 -31.64 -3.84 3.29
CA VAL A 343 -31.91 -2.46 2.88
C VAL A 343 -31.06 -1.49 3.72
N GLY A 344 -30.13 -0.80 3.06
CA GLY A 344 -29.30 0.22 3.69
C GLY A 344 -30.11 1.49 3.97
N THR A 345 -30.22 1.86 5.25
CA THR A 345 -30.83 3.12 5.71
C THR A 345 -29.80 4.10 6.29
N GLY A 346 -28.52 3.74 6.21
CA GLY A 346 -27.44 4.48 6.85
C GLY A 346 -27.02 5.76 6.15
N ALA A 347 -27.44 6.01 4.91
CA ALA A 347 -27.09 7.19 4.12
C ALA A 347 -28.01 8.39 4.40
N GLY A 348 -27.45 9.59 4.52
CA GLY A 348 -28.20 10.82 4.78
C GLY A 348 -28.66 11.54 3.51
N LEU A 349 -27.84 11.52 2.45
CA LEU A 349 -28.15 12.19 1.19
C LEU A 349 -27.63 11.41 -0.01
N PHE A 350 -28.50 11.17 -0.98
CA PHE A 350 -28.10 10.83 -2.35
C PHE A 350 -28.25 12.08 -3.22
N ASP A 351 -27.19 12.46 -3.93
CA ASP A 351 -27.20 13.60 -4.85
C ASP A 351 -26.41 13.27 -6.12
N VAL A 352 -26.89 13.73 -7.27
CA VAL A 352 -26.17 13.62 -8.54
C VAL A 352 -25.80 15.02 -8.99
N GLN A 353 -24.50 15.29 -9.04
CA GLN A 353 -23.96 16.59 -9.43
C GLN A 353 -23.04 16.44 -10.64
N LYS A 354 -23.08 17.43 -11.51
CA LYS A 354 -22.12 17.53 -12.61
C LYS A 354 -20.87 18.24 -12.09
N ILE A 355 -19.71 17.58 -12.19
CA ILE A 355 -18.41 18.18 -11.88
C ILE A 355 -17.57 18.15 -13.15
N GLY A 356 -17.22 19.33 -13.66
CA GLY A 356 -16.64 19.46 -14.99
C GLY A 356 -17.64 19.03 -16.05
N ASP A 357 -17.25 18.05 -16.87
CA ASP A 357 -18.10 17.52 -17.95
C ASP A 357 -18.79 16.20 -17.61
N GLU A 358 -18.50 15.62 -16.44
CA GLU A 358 -19.00 14.30 -16.04
C GLU A 358 -20.02 14.40 -14.90
N TYR A 359 -20.93 13.41 -14.84
CA TYR A 359 -21.93 13.28 -13.79
C TYR A 359 -21.45 12.31 -12.72
N PHE A 360 -21.36 12.82 -11.49
CA PHE A 360 -21.00 12.04 -10.32
C PHE A 360 -22.20 11.87 -9.41
N SER A 361 -22.37 10.64 -8.93
CA SER A 361 -23.33 10.32 -7.89
C SER A 361 -22.63 10.28 -6.53
N PHE A 362 -23.27 10.88 -5.55
CA PHE A 362 -22.77 11.03 -4.19
C PHE A 362 -23.74 10.35 -3.23
N VAL A 363 -23.22 9.41 -2.43
CA VAL A 363 -23.92 8.88 -1.26
C VAL A 363 -23.19 9.44 -0.05
N MET A 364 -23.77 10.44 0.61
CA MET A 364 -23.14 11.25 1.66
C MET A 364 -23.90 11.17 3.00
N ASP A 365 -23.27 11.75 4.03
CA ASP A 365 -23.81 11.89 5.38
C ASP A 365 -24.23 10.55 5.99
N CYS A 366 -23.40 9.52 5.79
CA CYS A 366 -23.65 8.24 6.40
C CYS A 366 -23.48 8.30 7.93
N LYS A 367 -24.34 7.62 8.69
CA LYS A 367 -24.32 7.61 10.17
C LYS A 367 -23.02 7.01 10.73
N GLU A 368 -22.57 5.91 10.15
CA GLU A 368 -21.30 5.24 10.46
C GLU A 368 -20.53 4.99 9.17
N PRO A 369 -19.85 6.02 8.63
CA PRO A 369 -19.17 5.92 7.34
C PRO A 369 -17.89 5.09 7.48
N LYS A 370 -17.98 3.76 7.42
CA LYS A 370 -16.81 2.85 7.40
C LYS A 370 -16.06 2.85 6.06
N ALA A 371 -16.48 3.70 5.12
CA ALA A 371 -15.83 3.94 3.83
C ALA A 371 -15.98 5.42 3.45
N CYS A 372 -14.93 5.96 2.83
CA CYS A 372 -14.87 7.35 2.41
C CYS A 372 -14.37 7.48 0.96
N SER A 373 -14.74 8.57 0.30
CA SER A 373 -14.18 8.95 -1.00
C SER A 373 -13.46 10.29 -0.85
N ILE A 374 -12.18 10.31 -1.19
CA ILE A 374 -11.34 11.49 -1.19
C ILE A 374 -11.38 12.05 -2.60
N VAL A 375 -12.00 13.22 -2.75
CA VAL A 375 -12.08 13.92 -4.02
C VAL A 375 -10.85 14.79 -4.15
N LEU A 376 -10.01 14.49 -5.14
CA LEU A 376 -8.85 15.30 -5.51
C LEU A 376 -9.16 16.12 -6.75
N ARG A 377 -8.99 17.43 -6.62
CA ARG A 377 -9.14 18.41 -7.70
C ARG A 377 -7.78 19.01 -8.02
N GLY A 378 -7.54 19.38 -9.28
CA GLY A 378 -6.23 19.88 -9.68
C GLY A 378 -6.16 20.25 -11.16
N ALA A 379 -5.21 21.11 -11.50
CA ALA A 379 -5.10 21.70 -12.84
C ALA A 379 -4.78 20.67 -13.93
N SER A 380 -3.88 19.72 -13.66
CA SER A 380 -3.47 18.68 -14.61
C SER A 380 -3.50 17.29 -13.98
N LYS A 381 -3.61 16.27 -14.85
CA LYS A 381 -3.56 14.87 -14.42
C LYS A 381 -2.23 14.50 -13.77
N ASP A 382 -1.13 15.08 -14.24
CA ASP A 382 0.21 14.80 -13.70
C ASP A 382 0.35 15.30 -12.26
N ILE A 383 -0.14 16.51 -11.99
CA ILE A 383 -0.18 17.06 -10.62
C ILE A 383 -1.09 16.19 -9.74
N LEU A 384 -2.25 15.77 -10.24
CA LEU A 384 -3.16 14.90 -9.50
C LEU A 384 -2.55 13.54 -9.16
N ASN A 385 -1.79 12.94 -10.09
CA ASN A 385 -1.08 11.69 -9.85
C ASN A 385 0.00 11.85 -8.76
N GLU A 386 0.71 12.98 -8.77
CA GLU A 386 1.71 13.29 -7.75
C GLU A 386 1.07 13.56 -6.38
N VAL A 387 -0.04 14.29 -6.34
CA VAL A 387 -0.81 14.55 -5.12
C VAL A 387 -1.40 13.26 -4.55
N GLU A 388 -1.95 12.37 -5.39
CA GLU A 388 -2.48 11.07 -4.96
C GLU A 388 -1.40 10.20 -4.31
N ARG A 389 -0.19 10.17 -4.88
CA ARG A 389 0.95 9.46 -4.27
C ARG A 389 1.30 10.01 -2.90
N ASN A 390 1.43 11.33 -2.81
CA ASN A 390 1.76 12.00 -1.54
C ASN A 390 0.66 11.83 -0.49
N LEU A 391 -0.60 11.81 -0.90
CA LEU A 391 -1.72 11.51 -0.04
C LEU A 391 -1.70 10.05 0.42
N THR A 392 -1.37 9.10 -0.46
CA THR A 392 -1.30 7.67 -0.12
C THR A 392 -0.22 7.43 0.94
N ASP A 393 0.94 8.07 0.84
CA ASP A 393 2.00 7.99 1.85
C ASP A 393 1.54 8.61 3.17
N ALA A 394 0.88 9.78 3.12
CA ALA A 394 0.33 10.44 4.31
C ALA A 394 -0.74 9.59 5.00
N LEU A 395 -1.61 8.93 4.22
CA LEU A 395 -2.60 7.99 4.72
C LEU A 395 -1.93 6.77 5.36
N GLY A 396 -0.88 6.21 4.74
CA GLY A 396 -0.10 5.09 5.28
C GLY A 396 0.51 5.43 6.63
N VAL A 397 1.14 6.60 6.77
CA VAL A 397 1.71 7.07 8.03
C VAL A 397 0.64 7.26 9.10
N ALA A 398 -0.45 7.96 8.78
CA ALA A 398 -1.56 8.16 9.71
C ALA A 398 -2.20 6.82 10.15
N ARG A 399 -2.34 5.87 9.23
CA ARG A 399 -2.80 4.50 9.51
C ARG A 399 -1.87 3.79 10.49
N ASN A 400 -0.57 3.83 10.25
CA ASN A 400 0.42 3.13 11.07
C ASN A 400 0.46 3.69 12.49
N VAL A 401 0.33 5.00 12.66
CA VAL A 401 0.25 5.62 14.01
C VAL A 401 -1.05 5.27 14.73
N MET A 402 -2.16 5.14 14.01
CA MET A 402 -3.42 4.67 14.60
C MET A 402 -3.36 3.22 15.07
N LEU A 403 -2.68 2.35 14.32
CA LEU A 403 -2.51 0.94 14.67
C LEU A 403 -1.51 0.76 15.81
N GLU A 404 -0.37 1.45 15.74
CA GLU A 404 0.63 1.43 16.78
C GLU A 404 1.16 2.85 17.07
N PRO A 405 0.79 3.43 18.23
CA PRO A 405 1.14 4.80 18.58
C PRO A 405 2.58 4.91 19.12
N LYS A 406 3.54 4.27 18.45
CA LYS A 406 4.97 4.31 18.78
C LYS A 406 5.75 4.87 17.62
N LEU A 407 6.63 5.81 17.95
CA LEU A 407 7.43 6.57 17.01
C LEU A 407 8.90 6.39 17.34
N ILE A 408 9.74 6.46 16.31
CA ILE A 408 11.18 6.33 16.42
C ILE A 408 11.81 7.45 15.56
N PRO A 409 12.90 8.09 16.02
CA PRO A 409 13.63 9.05 15.19
C PRO A 409 14.11 8.46 13.87
N GLY A 410 14.17 9.28 12.83
CA GLY A 410 14.58 8.90 11.48
C GLY A 410 15.93 9.44 11.05
N GLY A 411 16.10 9.60 9.74
CA GLY A 411 17.33 10.16 9.15
C GLY A 411 18.59 9.34 9.44
N GLY A 412 18.47 8.02 9.64
CA GLY A 412 19.61 7.16 9.96
C GLY A 412 20.03 7.15 11.43
N ALA A 413 19.34 7.87 12.33
CA ALA A 413 19.69 7.92 13.75
C ALA A 413 19.56 6.54 14.42
N VAL A 414 18.52 5.80 14.06
CA VAL A 414 18.18 4.50 14.63
C VAL A 414 19.10 3.41 14.12
N GLU A 415 19.37 3.42 12.83
CA GLU A 415 20.31 2.53 12.17
C GLU A 415 21.69 2.66 12.82
N MET A 416 22.07 3.87 13.21
CA MET A 416 23.35 4.16 13.87
C MET A 416 23.34 3.74 15.34
N ALA A 417 22.22 3.91 16.05
CA ALA A 417 22.05 3.40 17.40
C ALA A 417 22.09 1.86 17.44
N ALA A 418 21.42 1.20 16.49
CA ALA A 418 21.42 -0.24 16.36
C ALA A 418 22.77 -0.78 15.89
N ALA A 419 23.42 -0.14 14.91
CA ALA A 419 24.77 -0.49 14.47
C ALA A 419 25.77 -0.46 15.64
N ARG A 420 25.72 0.59 16.49
CA ARG A 420 26.53 0.66 17.70
C ARG A 420 26.25 -0.51 18.64
N TYR A 421 24.98 -0.75 18.96
CA TYR A 421 24.59 -1.81 19.87
C TYR A 421 25.03 -3.20 19.37
N LEU A 422 24.87 -3.47 18.08
CA LEU A 422 25.33 -4.70 17.45
C LEU A 422 26.85 -4.82 17.46
N MET A 423 27.62 -3.73 17.25
CA MET A 423 29.08 -3.76 17.38
C MET A 423 29.54 -4.06 18.80
N ASP A 424 28.91 -3.46 19.81
CA ASP A 424 29.21 -3.71 21.21
C ASP A 424 28.89 -5.17 21.58
N ARG A 425 27.73 -5.67 21.13
CA ARG A 425 27.29 -7.04 21.37
C ARG A 425 28.10 -8.08 20.59
N ALA A 426 28.61 -7.74 19.42
CA ALA A 426 29.49 -8.61 18.64
C ALA A 426 30.73 -9.04 19.43
N SER A 427 31.21 -8.23 20.39
CA SER A 427 32.34 -8.61 21.25
C SER A 427 31.97 -9.67 22.30
N SER A 428 30.69 -9.79 22.63
CA SER A 428 30.15 -10.77 23.60
C SER A 428 29.70 -12.08 22.95
N VAL A 429 29.42 -12.06 21.64
CA VAL A 429 29.03 -13.26 20.88
C VAL A 429 30.26 -14.10 20.58
N ALA A 430 30.28 -15.35 21.07
CA ALA A 430 31.34 -16.31 20.76
C ALA A 430 31.07 -17.05 19.44
N GLY A 431 32.13 -17.32 18.68
CA GLY A 431 32.09 -18.17 17.47
C GLY A 431 32.01 -17.40 16.15
N PRO A 432 31.78 -18.11 15.02
CA PRO A 432 31.82 -17.52 13.68
C PRO A 432 30.70 -16.51 13.40
N GLU A 433 29.62 -16.53 14.19
CA GLU A 433 28.49 -15.59 14.10
C GLU A 433 28.89 -14.15 14.45
N GLN A 434 29.98 -13.96 15.20
CA GLN A 434 30.52 -12.62 15.50
C GLN A 434 30.79 -11.81 14.22
N TRP A 435 31.27 -12.47 13.16
CA TRP A 435 31.56 -11.79 11.88
C TRP A 435 30.28 -11.34 11.18
N ALA A 436 29.20 -12.11 11.31
CA ALA A 436 27.88 -11.77 10.77
C ALA A 436 27.31 -10.53 11.49
N TYR A 437 27.42 -10.45 12.83
CA TYR A 437 27.00 -9.27 13.59
C TYR A 437 27.71 -8.00 13.16
N ARG A 438 29.04 -8.06 12.97
CA ARG A 438 29.83 -6.91 12.51
C ARG A 438 29.44 -6.50 11.08
N ALA A 439 29.14 -7.48 10.22
CA ALA A 439 28.69 -7.23 8.86
C ALA A 439 27.33 -6.52 8.83
N VAL A 440 26.34 -6.98 9.61
CA VAL A 440 25.03 -6.33 9.75
C VAL A 440 25.18 -4.92 10.30
N ALA A 441 25.96 -4.74 11.37
CA ALA A 441 26.20 -3.42 11.95
C ALA A 441 26.78 -2.43 10.94
N ALA A 442 27.74 -2.85 10.11
CA ALA A 442 28.31 -2.02 9.05
C ALA A 442 27.31 -1.74 7.92
N ALA A 443 26.46 -2.71 7.57
CA ALA A 443 25.45 -2.56 6.54
C ALA A 443 24.35 -1.56 6.92
N LEU A 444 23.95 -1.48 8.19
CA LEU A 444 22.97 -0.50 8.68
C LEU A 444 23.42 0.96 8.44
N GLU A 445 24.73 1.21 8.41
CA GLU A 445 25.27 2.56 8.13
C GLU A 445 25.03 3.03 6.69
N VAL A 446 24.55 2.18 5.78
CA VAL A 446 24.27 2.56 4.38
C VAL A 446 23.17 3.61 4.28
N ILE A 447 22.16 3.57 5.15
CA ILE A 447 21.05 4.53 5.11
C ILE A 447 21.53 5.98 5.35
N PRO A 448 22.17 6.31 6.49
CA PRO A 448 22.72 7.66 6.68
C PRO A 448 23.81 8.01 5.66
N ARG A 449 24.59 7.02 5.19
CA ARG A 449 25.59 7.23 4.12
C ARG A 449 24.95 7.70 2.83
N THR A 450 23.91 7.02 2.37
CA THR A 450 23.18 7.34 1.15
C THR A 450 22.42 8.66 1.27
N LEU A 451 21.82 8.95 2.42
CA LEU A 451 21.19 10.25 2.68
C LEU A 451 22.21 11.40 2.57
N ALA A 452 23.38 11.26 3.19
CA ALA A 452 24.45 12.26 3.10
C ALA A 452 24.95 12.44 1.66
N GLN A 453 25.10 11.34 0.91
CA GLN A 453 25.50 11.36 -0.49
C GLN A 453 24.48 12.09 -1.37
N ASN A 454 23.18 11.79 -1.22
CA ASN A 454 22.12 12.42 -2.01
C ASN A 454 21.96 13.91 -1.67
N CYS A 455 22.33 14.34 -0.47
CA CYS A 455 22.36 15.74 -0.08
C CYS A 455 23.61 16.50 -0.58
N GLY A 456 24.60 15.82 -1.15
CA GLY A 456 25.88 16.41 -1.56
C GLY A 456 26.85 16.71 -0.42
N ALA A 457 26.58 16.20 0.79
CA ALA A 457 27.45 16.39 1.95
C ALA A 457 28.69 15.47 1.87
N ASN A 458 29.76 15.84 2.58
CA ASN A 458 30.94 14.99 2.70
C ASN A 458 30.65 13.77 3.58
N VAL A 459 30.34 12.65 2.93
CA VAL A 459 29.94 11.38 3.54
C VAL A 459 30.88 10.93 4.66
N ILE A 460 32.20 11.03 4.46
CA ILE A 460 33.19 10.57 5.43
C ILE A 460 33.10 11.44 6.70
N ARG A 461 33.17 12.77 6.55
CA ARG A 461 33.13 13.70 7.67
C ARG A 461 31.82 13.58 8.44
N THR A 462 30.69 13.49 7.75
CA THR A 462 29.35 13.39 8.35
C THR A 462 29.18 12.09 9.12
N LEU A 463 29.56 10.94 8.55
CA LEU A 463 29.47 9.66 9.26
C LEU A 463 30.40 9.60 10.47
N THR A 464 31.63 10.13 10.36
CA THR A 464 32.56 10.16 11.51
C THR A 464 32.01 11.02 12.65
N LYS A 465 31.48 12.21 12.35
CA LYS A 465 30.81 13.07 13.34
C LYS A 465 29.64 12.34 13.97
N LEU A 466 28.78 11.72 13.15
CA LEU A 466 27.56 11.06 13.60
C LEU A 466 27.90 9.84 14.48
N LYS A 467 28.91 9.04 14.14
CA LYS A 467 29.43 7.97 15.01
C LYS A 467 29.90 8.52 16.35
N ALA A 468 30.73 9.55 16.34
CA ALA A 468 31.27 10.15 17.57
C ALA A 468 30.16 10.66 18.49
N GLU A 469 29.12 11.29 17.92
CA GLU A 469 27.94 11.71 18.67
C GLU A 469 27.19 10.52 19.27
N HIS A 470 26.93 9.48 18.48
CA HIS A 470 26.25 8.27 18.96
C HIS A 470 27.09 7.47 19.95
N THR A 471 28.41 7.67 20.03
CA THR A 471 29.29 7.06 21.05
C THR A 471 29.16 7.74 22.43
N LYS A 472 28.76 9.01 22.49
CA LYS A 472 28.63 9.75 23.76
C LYS A 472 27.49 9.19 24.62
N PRO A 473 27.68 9.01 25.95
CA PRO A 473 26.61 8.61 26.85
C PRO A 473 25.59 9.76 27.02
N GLY A 474 24.29 9.45 26.91
CA GLY A 474 23.21 10.42 27.22
C GLY A 474 22.45 11.00 26.01
N VAL A 475 22.78 10.61 24.78
CA VAL A 475 22.06 11.07 23.57
C VAL A 475 20.58 10.66 23.58
N PHE A 476 20.21 9.59 24.30
CA PHE A 476 18.83 9.10 24.37
C PHE A 476 18.24 8.96 25.79
N ARG A 477 19.02 9.26 26.84
CA ARG A 477 18.70 8.84 28.22
C ARG A 477 18.04 9.90 29.12
N ASP A 478 18.00 11.17 28.71
CA ASP A 478 17.50 12.24 29.59
C ASP A 478 15.98 12.42 29.48
N ARG A 479 15.25 11.63 30.27
CA ARG A 479 13.77 11.57 30.31
C ARG A 479 13.11 12.51 31.35
N ARG A 480 13.83 13.41 32.04
CA ARG A 480 13.25 14.11 33.22
C ARG A 480 13.28 15.65 33.24
N GLY A 481 13.75 16.33 32.18
CA GLY A 481 13.99 17.78 32.23
C GLY A 481 13.14 18.72 31.37
N ALA A 482 12.29 18.26 30.45
CA ALA A 482 11.67 19.15 29.45
C ALA A 482 10.20 19.50 29.75
N ARG A 483 9.96 20.24 30.85
CA ARG A 483 8.73 21.05 30.98
C ARG A 483 9.08 22.47 30.51
N GLY A 484 8.79 22.75 29.25
CA GLY A 484 8.92 24.09 28.67
C GLY A 484 9.82 24.11 27.44
N ARG A 485 9.23 24.50 26.30
CA ARG A 485 9.86 24.70 24.98
C ARG A 485 10.42 23.44 24.33
N GLY A 486 9.57 22.74 23.56
CA GLY A 486 9.95 22.06 22.31
C GLY A 486 11.24 21.23 22.26
N GLN A 487 11.65 20.56 23.36
CA GLN A 487 12.81 19.67 23.41
C GLN A 487 12.34 18.24 23.66
N HIS A 488 11.94 17.54 22.60
CA HIS A 488 11.71 16.10 22.62
C HIS A 488 12.92 15.40 22.03
N GLY A 489 13.53 14.48 22.79
CA GLY A 489 14.49 13.43 22.37
C GLY A 489 15.69 13.85 21.51
N ARG A 490 16.91 13.84 22.06
CA ARG A 490 18.17 14.13 21.34
C ARG A 490 18.61 12.98 20.41
N ALA A 491 17.72 12.43 19.60
CA ALA A 491 18.11 11.52 18.54
C ALA A 491 18.72 12.31 17.38
N ARG A 492 20.01 12.10 17.13
CA ARG A 492 20.78 12.85 16.13
C ARG A 492 20.78 12.05 14.83
N GLY A 493 20.24 12.60 13.75
CA GLY A 493 20.23 11.96 12.42
C GLY A 493 20.93 12.83 11.39
N VAL A 494 20.92 12.38 10.13
CA VAL A 494 21.19 13.26 8.99
C VAL A 494 19.90 14.03 8.70
N GLY A 495 19.92 15.35 8.90
CA GLY A 495 18.78 16.24 8.68
C GLY A 495 18.48 16.51 7.21
N ALA A 496 17.23 16.86 6.89
CA ALA A 496 16.79 17.20 5.54
C ALA A 496 17.30 18.58 5.05
N ASP A 497 17.72 19.45 5.98
CA ASP A 497 18.15 20.84 5.72
C ASP A 497 19.62 21.02 5.35
N ALA A 498 20.33 19.94 5.01
CA ALA A 498 21.76 19.92 4.66
C ALA A 498 22.15 20.70 3.37
N GLY A 499 21.45 21.77 2.98
CA GLY A 499 21.86 22.61 1.84
C GLY A 499 21.23 23.99 1.73
N GLN A 500 20.71 24.56 2.82
CA GLN A 500 20.55 26.02 2.89
C GLN A 500 21.63 26.58 3.82
N GLY A 501 22.77 26.95 3.24
CA GLY A 501 23.90 27.54 3.96
C GLY A 501 24.74 26.49 4.69
N ALA A 502 25.93 26.23 4.17
CA ALA A 502 26.91 25.39 4.84
C ALA A 502 27.50 26.15 6.04
N ASP A 503 26.88 26.04 7.21
CA ASP A 503 27.50 26.39 8.50
C ASP A 503 27.19 25.28 9.53
N ASP A 504 28.23 24.53 9.86
CA ASP A 504 28.58 23.70 11.04
C ASP A 504 27.56 22.89 11.88
N GLU A 505 26.25 22.93 11.64
CA GLU A 505 25.23 22.19 12.42
C GLU A 505 24.45 21.14 11.60
N ASP A 506 25.12 20.33 10.77
CA ASP A 506 24.52 19.23 9.96
C ASP A 506 23.89 18.06 10.76
N VAL A 507 23.68 18.23 12.06
CA VAL A 507 23.09 17.22 12.96
C VAL A 507 21.80 17.79 13.54
N ASP A 508 20.81 17.94 12.69
CA ASP A 508 19.48 18.38 13.10
C ASP A 508 18.56 17.19 13.39
N ARG A 509 17.44 17.45 14.06
CA ARG A 509 16.42 16.45 14.44
C ARG A 509 15.92 15.76 13.17
N GLY A 510 16.35 14.53 12.95
CA GLY A 510 15.81 13.69 11.88
C GLY A 510 14.29 13.60 12.00
N GLY A 511 13.58 13.56 10.87
CA GLY A 511 12.14 13.35 10.85
C GLY A 511 11.74 12.10 11.64
N VAL A 512 10.49 12.03 12.09
CA VAL A 512 10.04 10.91 12.93
C VAL A 512 9.41 9.83 12.04
N HIS A 513 9.71 8.55 12.30
CA HIS A 513 9.08 7.41 11.64
C HIS A 513 8.24 6.60 12.61
N VAL A 514 7.28 5.83 12.09
CA VAL A 514 6.49 4.90 12.89
C VAL A 514 7.31 3.64 13.19
N ALA A 515 7.26 3.17 14.44
CA ALA A 515 8.02 2.00 14.88
C ALA A 515 7.63 0.72 14.11
N ALA A 516 6.34 0.54 13.85
CA ALA A 516 5.80 -0.60 13.09
C ALA A 516 6.42 -0.68 11.68
N ASP A 517 6.50 0.46 11.00
CA ASP A 517 7.08 0.57 9.67
C ASP A 517 8.54 0.14 9.66
N ARG A 518 9.33 0.67 10.60
CA ARG A 518 10.74 0.30 10.77
C ARG A 518 10.94 -1.19 11.08
N ARG A 519 10.11 -1.80 11.93
CA ARG A 519 10.21 -3.24 12.25
C ARG A 519 9.88 -4.11 11.05
N HIS A 520 8.87 -3.73 10.26
CA HIS A 520 8.56 -4.45 9.03
C HIS A 520 9.70 -4.32 8.01
N ARG A 521 10.29 -3.12 7.87
CA ARG A 521 11.43 -2.87 6.98
C ARG A 521 12.64 -3.73 7.32
N GLU A 522 13.03 -3.81 8.59
CA GLU A 522 14.19 -4.59 9.02
C GLU A 522 13.96 -6.10 8.84
N ARG A 523 12.78 -6.61 9.21
CA ARG A 523 12.41 -8.02 8.98
C ARG A 523 12.43 -8.37 7.50
N ALA A 524 11.79 -7.55 6.67
CA ALA A 524 11.71 -7.73 5.22
C ALA A 524 13.10 -7.71 4.55
N ALA A 525 13.94 -6.74 4.92
CA ALA A 525 15.28 -6.60 4.35
C ALA A 525 16.20 -7.78 4.71
N GLU A 526 16.08 -8.29 5.94
CA GLU A 526 16.92 -9.39 6.38
C GLU A 526 16.44 -10.75 5.88
N GLU A 527 15.13 -10.98 5.80
CA GLU A 527 14.56 -12.16 5.15
C GLU A 527 14.94 -12.22 3.65
N ALA A 528 15.04 -11.08 2.96
CA ALA A 528 15.61 -11.04 1.61
C ALA A 528 17.12 -11.30 1.59
N GLY A 529 17.87 -10.86 2.61
CA GLY A 529 19.27 -11.22 2.79
C GLY A 529 19.47 -12.72 3.00
N ALA A 530 18.53 -13.38 3.68
CA ALA A 530 18.52 -14.83 3.90
C ALA A 530 18.22 -15.65 2.64
N ARG A 531 17.55 -15.07 1.63
CA ARG A 531 17.33 -15.71 0.32
C ARG A 531 18.62 -15.92 -0.50
N ALA A 532 19.77 -15.48 0.01
CA ALA A 532 21.09 -15.86 -0.51
C ALA A 532 21.42 -17.36 -0.34
N GLU A 533 20.61 -18.14 0.37
CA GLU A 533 20.77 -19.59 0.53
C GLU A 533 20.58 -20.41 -0.76
N LEU A 534 20.09 -19.80 -1.85
CA LEU A 534 19.93 -20.49 -3.12
C LEU A 534 21.30 -20.83 -3.75
N ASP A 535 21.73 -22.08 -3.55
CA ASP A 535 23.01 -22.62 -4.02
C ASP A 535 22.99 -23.08 -5.49
N GLU A 536 21.82 -23.02 -6.12
CA GLU A 536 21.63 -23.50 -7.49
C GLU A 536 20.58 -22.68 -8.25
N ALA A 537 20.91 -22.27 -9.46
CA ALA A 537 19.98 -21.63 -10.40
C ALA A 537 20.05 -22.33 -11.76
N ALA A 538 18.92 -22.89 -12.21
CA ALA A 538 18.79 -23.50 -13.52
C ALA A 538 18.08 -22.53 -14.48
N HIS A 539 18.73 -22.17 -15.59
CA HIS A 539 18.16 -21.30 -16.62
C HIS A 539 17.72 -22.17 -17.81
N GLY A 540 16.42 -22.19 -18.11
CA GLY A 540 15.87 -22.80 -19.32
C GLY A 540 15.76 -21.76 -20.43
N ASP A 541 16.34 -22.03 -21.59
CA ASP A 541 16.33 -21.14 -22.76
C ASP A 541 15.04 -21.28 -23.60
N ASP A 542 13.88 -21.29 -22.95
CA ASP A 542 12.60 -21.32 -23.64
C ASP A 542 11.79 -20.07 -23.28
N GLY A 543 11.75 -19.11 -24.21
CA GLY A 543 10.85 -17.95 -24.21
C GLY A 543 9.36 -18.32 -24.39
N ARG A 544 8.92 -19.43 -23.81
CA ARG A 544 7.50 -19.81 -23.73
C ARG A 544 7.17 -20.21 -22.30
N GLU A 545 6.34 -19.38 -21.68
CA GLU A 545 5.62 -19.68 -20.46
C GLU A 545 5.06 -21.12 -20.48
N ARG A 546 5.46 -21.93 -19.49
CA ARG A 546 4.62 -23.01 -18.98
C ARG A 546 4.33 -22.73 -17.52
N ARG A 547 3.09 -22.35 -17.25
CA ARG A 547 2.46 -22.45 -15.92
C ARG A 547 2.53 -23.91 -15.50
N GLY A 548 3.46 -24.25 -14.63
CA GLY A 548 3.74 -25.64 -14.28
C GLY A 548 4.73 -25.83 -13.15
N LEU A 549 4.81 -24.90 -12.19
CA LEU A 549 5.42 -25.13 -10.87
C LEU A 549 4.52 -24.48 -9.82
N GLY A 550 3.33 -25.05 -9.67
CA GLY A 550 2.36 -24.71 -8.64
C GLY A 550 2.09 -25.92 -7.78
N THR A 551 3.09 -26.43 -7.05
CA THR A 551 2.87 -27.50 -6.04
C THR A 551 3.95 -27.65 -4.96
N ALA A 552 4.83 -26.67 -4.74
CA ALA A 552 5.79 -26.69 -3.62
C ALA A 552 5.78 -25.43 -2.74
N ALA A 553 4.88 -24.47 -3.00
CA ALA A 553 4.70 -23.24 -2.23
C ALA A 553 3.32 -23.17 -1.52
N ARG A 554 2.75 -24.33 -1.18
CA ARG A 554 1.58 -24.48 -0.30
C ARG A 554 1.94 -25.46 0.80
N GLY A 555 2.67 -24.98 1.78
CA GLY A 555 3.14 -25.81 2.88
C GLY A 555 3.71 -25.04 4.06
N VAL A 556 3.47 -23.73 4.18
CA VAL A 556 3.68 -22.95 5.42
C VAL A 556 2.72 -21.76 5.33
N GLY A 557 1.53 -21.87 5.93
CA GLY A 557 0.53 -20.80 5.85
C GLY A 557 -0.84 -21.13 6.44
N GLU A 558 -1.15 -22.41 6.67
CA GLU A 558 -2.37 -22.81 7.37
C GLU A 558 -2.02 -23.82 8.46
N GLY A 559 -2.18 -23.42 9.73
CA GLY A 559 -1.97 -24.29 10.88
C GLY A 559 -1.67 -23.51 12.15
N GLY A 560 -2.69 -22.99 12.82
CA GLY A 560 -2.51 -22.35 14.12
C GLY A 560 -3.66 -21.51 14.68
N VAL A 561 -4.92 -21.76 14.30
CA VAL A 561 -6.07 -21.32 15.10
C VAL A 561 -6.95 -22.54 15.34
N THR A 562 -6.79 -23.17 16.50
CA THR A 562 -7.76 -24.09 17.08
C THR A 562 -7.73 -23.94 18.59
N HIS A 563 -8.86 -23.50 19.15
CA HIS A 563 -9.40 -23.71 20.49
C HIS A 563 -8.46 -24.34 21.54
N VAL A 564 -8.14 -23.60 22.61
CA VAL A 564 -8.83 -23.57 23.93
C VAL A 564 -8.57 -22.22 24.58
#